data_AF-A0A9X4P2A3-F1
#
_entry.id   AF-A0A9X4P2A3-F1
#
_cell.length_a   1.000
_cell.length_b   1.000
_cell.length_c   1.000
_cell.angle_alpha   90.00
_cell.angle_beta   90.00
_cell.angle_gamma   90.00
#
_symmetry.space_group_name_H-M   'P 1'
#
loop_
_entity.id
_entity.type
_entity.pdbx_description
1 polymer ?
#
loop_
_entity_poly.entity_id
_entity_poly.type
_entity_poly.pdbx_seq_one_letter_code
_entity_poly.pdbx_strand_id
1 'polypeptide(L)' 'ALFAQTPEAKMRGYQPGRFSFNIKGGRCENCQGDGTIKIEMNFLPDVYVPCEVCHGARYNRETLEVHYKGKTIAEVL' A
#
# COMPACT_ATOMS: atom_id res chain seq x y z
N ALA A 1 15.45 3.94 -4.62
CA ALA A 1 14.12 3.32 -4.45
C ALA A 1 14.12 1.97 -5.15
N LEU A 2 14.16 0.89 -4.37
CA LEU A 2 14.45 -0.47 -4.85
C LEU A 2 13.42 -0.96 -5.87
N PHE A 3 12.13 -0.84 -5.54
CA PHE A 3 11.03 -1.27 -6.42
C PHE A 3 10.90 -0.45 -7.70
N ALA A 4 11.18 0.85 -7.66
CA ALA A 4 11.15 1.72 -8.85
C ALA A 4 12.25 1.40 -9.87
N GLN A 5 13.28 0.65 -9.47
CA GLN A 5 14.36 0.24 -10.38
C GLN A 5 14.07 -1.08 -11.12
N THR A 6 13.00 -1.78 -10.74
CA THR A 6 12.58 -3.02 -11.39
C THR A 6 12.18 -2.77 -12.85
N PRO A 7 12.40 -3.74 -13.77
CA PRO A 7 11.96 -3.61 -15.16
C PRO A 7 10.46 -3.28 -15.29
N GLU A 8 9.61 -3.90 -14.47
CA GLU A 8 8.16 -3.73 -14.46
C GLU A 8 7.77 -2.30 -14.06
N ALA A 9 8.39 -1.76 -13.01
CA ALA A 9 8.17 -0.39 -12.59
C ALA A 9 8.61 0.62 -13.67
N LYS A 10 9.78 0.39 -14.30
CA LYS A 10 10.29 1.27 -15.36
C LYS A 10 9.38 1.27 -16.59
N MET A 11 8.91 0.09 -17.03
CA MET A 11 7.99 -0.01 -18.16
C MET A 11 6.67 0.72 -17.91
N ARG A 12 6.17 0.72 -16.67
CA ARG A 12 4.93 1.42 -16.28
C ARG A 12 5.16 2.89 -15.90
N GLY A 13 6.39 3.39 -15.98
CA GLY A 13 6.75 4.75 -15.58
C GLY A 13 6.64 5.02 -14.07
N TYR A 14 6.61 3.97 -13.24
CA TYR A 14 6.45 4.11 -11.80
C TYR A 14 7.69 4.72 -11.16
N GLN A 15 7.47 5.86 -10.52
CA GLN A 15 8.48 6.58 -9.76
C GLN A 15 8.58 6.05 -8.32
N PRO A 16 9.68 6.36 -7.60
CA PRO A 16 9.82 6.05 -6.18
C PRO A 16 8.59 6.37 -5.33
N GLY A 17 7.91 7.47 -5.64
CA GLY A 17 6.71 7.92 -4.95
C GLY A 17 5.53 6.93 -5.03
N ARG A 18 5.39 6.17 -6.12
CA ARG A 18 4.35 5.13 -6.26
C ARG A 18 4.44 4.10 -5.13
N PHE A 19 5.65 3.83 -4.66
CA PHE A 19 5.96 2.82 -3.65
C PHE A 19 5.91 3.36 -2.20
N SER A 20 5.43 4.58 -2.01
CA SER A 20 5.23 5.15 -0.68
C SER A 20 3.76 5.07 -0.28
N PHE A 21 3.47 4.50 0.89
CA PHE A 21 2.12 4.47 1.44
C PHE A 21 1.65 5.85 1.93
N ASN A 22 2.58 6.79 2.15
CA ASN A 22 2.27 8.13 2.68
C ASN A 22 1.77 9.12 1.62
N ILE A 23 1.92 8.80 0.33
CA ILE A 23 1.55 9.71 -0.76
C ILE A 23 0.60 9.04 -1.73
N LYS A 24 -0.26 9.86 -2.35
CA LYS A 24 -1.19 9.40 -3.37
C LYS A 24 -0.45 8.83 -4.58
N GLY A 25 -1.05 7.84 -5.21
CA GLY A 25 -0.56 7.23 -6.44
C GLY A 25 -0.55 5.71 -6.38
N GLY A 26 0.18 5.13 -5.42
CA GLY A 26 0.26 3.66 -5.28
C GLY A 26 -0.26 3.10 -3.96
N ARG A 27 -0.53 3.95 -2.97
CA ARG A 27 -1.21 3.56 -1.73
C ARG A 27 -2.64 3.11 -1.99
N CYS A 28 -3.20 2.34 -1.05
CA CYS A 28 -4.63 2.09 -1.00
C CYS A 28 -5.35 3.39 -0.60
N GLU A 29 -6.16 3.96 -1.48
CA GLU A 29 -6.87 5.20 -1.19
C GLU A 29 -7.98 5.03 -0.14
N ASN A 30 -8.52 3.82 0.04
CA ASN A 30 -9.56 3.53 1.03
C ASN A 30 -9.07 3.76 2.48
N CYS A 31 -7.88 3.26 2.80
CA CYS A 31 -7.24 3.47 4.10
C CYS A 31 -6.13 4.51 4.05
N GLN A 32 -6.00 5.25 2.95
CA GLN A 32 -4.94 6.24 2.71
C GLN A 32 -3.51 5.75 3.00
N GLY A 33 -3.25 4.45 2.82
CA GLY A 33 -1.97 3.82 3.11
C GLY A 33 -1.75 3.34 4.55
N ASP A 34 -2.73 3.47 5.46
CA ASP A 34 -2.60 2.96 6.82
C ASP A 34 -2.66 1.44 6.91
N GLY A 35 -3.44 0.80 6.03
CA GLY A 35 -3.72 -0.64 6.06
C GLY A 35 -4.84 -1.02 7.04
N THR A 36 -5.22 -0.11 7.91
CA THR A 36 -6.34 -0.25 8.85
C THR A 36 -7.34 0.88 8.70
N ILE A 37 -8.59 0.63 9.11
CA ILE A 37 -9.64 1.65 9.24
C ILE A 37 -9.94 1.81 10.73
N LYS A 38 -9.96 3.05 11.20
CA LYS A 38 -10.37 3.40 12.56
C LYS A 38 -11.89 3.48 12.59
N ILE A 39 -12.52 2.71 13.48
CA ILE A 39 -13.96 2.78 13.72
C ILE A 39 -14.16 3.46 15.07
N GLU A 40 -14.78 4.63 15.03
CA GLU A 40 -15.06 5.43 16.23
C GLU A 40 -16.32 4.92 16.92
N MET A 41 -16.19 4.66 18.22
CA MET A 41 -17.27 4.08 19.03
C MET A 41 -17.62 5.06 20.14
N ASN A 42 -18.91 5.33 20.33
CA ASN A 42 -19.36 6.36 21.29
C ASN A 42 -19.05 6.03 22.76
N PHE A 43 -18.92 4.74 23.09
CA PHE A 43 -18.84 4.27 24.48
C PHE A 43 -17.69 3.29 24.74
N LEU A 44 -17.00 2.87 23.69
CA LEU A 44 -15.88 1.93 23.75
C LEU A 44 -14.64 2.61 23.16
N PRO A 45 -13.44 2.14 23.51
CA PRO A 45 -12.24 2.58 22.82
C PRO A 45 -12.37 2.35 21.31
N ASP A 46 -11.80 3.26 20.54
CA ASP A 46 -11.74 3.13 19.08
C ASP A 46 -11.02 1.83 18.70
N VAL A 47 -11.56 1.16 17.70
CA VAL A 47 -11.00 -0.10 17.19
C VAL A 47 -10.39 0.11 15.82
N TYR A 48 -9.29 -0.59 15.56
CA TYR A 48 -8.62 -0.61 14.26
C TYR A 48 -8.89 -1.96 13.61
N VAL A 49 -9.58 -1.93 12.48
CA VAL A 49 -9.84 -3.14 11.69
C VAL A 49 -8.97 -3.13 10.43
N PRO A 50 -8.54 -4.29 9.92
CA PRO A 50 -7.88 -4.36 8.62
C PRO A 50 -8.74 -3.71 7.53
N CYS A 51 -8.12 -2.94 6.65
CA CYS A 51 -8.80 -2.32 5.52
C CYS A 51 -9.42 -3.42 4.65
N GLU A 52 -10.72 -3.33 4.39
CA GLU A 52 -11.46 -4.31 3.59
C GLU A 52 -11.00 -4.37 2.13
N VAL A 53 -10.39 -3.30 1.60
CA VAL A 53 -9.97 -3.20 0.20
C VAL A 53 -8.57 -3.77 -0.04
N CYS A 54 -7.61 -3.44 0.83
CA CYS A 54 -6.23 -3.92 0.68
C CYS A 54 -5.86 -5.04 1.65
N HIS A 55 -6.77 -5.43 2.55
CA HIS A 55 -6.54 -6.45 3.58
C HIS A 55 -5.27 -6.23 4.39
N GLY A 56 -4.95 -4.97 4.69
CA GLY A 56 -3.73 -4.60 5.43
C GLY A 56 -2.50 -4.35 4.55
N ALA A 57 -2.55 -4.60 3.24
CA ALA A 57 -1.38 -4.47 2.35
C ALA A 57 -0.94 -3.01 2.09
N ARG A 58 -1.73 -2.00 2.48
CA ARG A 58 -1.43 -0.55 2.37
C ARG A 58 -1.30 0.02 0.95
N TYR A 59 -1.20 -0.82 -0.07
CA TYR A 59 -1.03 -0.46 -1.47
C TYR A 59 -2.22 -0.89 -2.34
N ASN A 60 -2.35 -0.27 -3.51
CA ASN A 60 -3.29 -0.74 -4.55
C ASN A 60 -2.72 -1.93 -5.32
N ARG A 61 -3.61 -2.66 -6.00
CA ARG A 61 -3.27 -3.88 -6.74
C ARG A 61 -2.16 -3.64 -7.77
N GLU A 62 -2.22 -2.53 -8.50
CA GLU A 62 -1.25 -2.23 -9.56
C GLU A 62 0.18 -2.03 -9.02
N THR A 63 0.30 -1.55 -7.78
CA THR A 63 1.59 -1.38 -7.10
C THR A 63 2.11 -2.71 -6.55
N LEU A 64 1.21 -3.59 -6.10
CA LEU A 64 1.56 -4.94 -5.63
C LEU A 64 1.97 -5.89 -6.76
N GLU A 65 1.62 -5.60 -8.01
CA GLU A 65 2.09 -6.38 -9.17
C GLU A 65 3.60 -6.24 -9.44
N VAL A 66 4.27 -5.24 -8.84
CA VAL A 66 5.71 -5.05 -8.99
C VAL A 66 6.46 -5.87 -7.95
N HIS A 67 7.33 -6.76 -8.44
CA HIS A 67 8.07 -7.68 -7.59
C HIS A 67 9.56 -7.36 -7.60
N TYR A 68 10.20 -7.47 -6.44
CA TYR A 68 11.64 -7.47 -6.30
C TYR A 68 12.06 -8.79 -5.64
N LYS A 69 12.87 -9.59 -6.35
CA LYS A 69 13.26 -10.94 -5.89
C LYS A 69 12.06 -11.83 -5.51
N GLY A 70 10.99 -11.74 -6.30
CA GLY A 70 9.77 -12.52 -6.09
C GLY A 70 8.88 -12.02 -4.94
N LYS A 71 9.21 -10.89 -4.31
CA LYS A 71 8.40 -10.28 -3.24
C LYS A 71 7.83 -8.94 -3.67
N THR A 72 6.61 -8.66 -3.25
CA THR A 72 5.97 -7.35 -3.42
C THR A 72 6.47 -6.35 -2.39
N ILE A 73 6.12 -5.07 -2.55
CA ILE A 73 6.48 -4.06 -1.57
C ILE A 73 5.85 -4.28 -0.19
N ALA A 74 4.63 -4.82 -0.14
CA ALA A 74 3.93 -5.09 1.11
C ALA A 74 4.53 -6.27 1.89
N GLU A 75 5.36 -7.11 1.26
CA GLU A 75 6.05 -8.22 1.92
C GLU A 75 7.46 -7.86 2.40
N VAL A 76 7.96 -6.68 2.00
CA VAL A 76 9.31 -6.19 2.33
C VAL A 76 9.27 -5.10 3.40
N LEU A 77 8.20 -4.30 3.42
CA LEU A 77 7.93 -3.28 4.44
C LEU A 77 7.06 -3.83 5.56
#